data_AF-A0A060BYM0-F1
#
_entry.id   AF-A0A060BYM0-F1
#
_cell.length_a   1.000
_cell.length_b   1.000
_cell.length_c   1.000
_cell.angle_alpha   90.00
_cell.angle_beta   90.00
_cell.angle_gamma   90.00
#
_symmetry.space_group_name_H-M   'P 1'
#
loop_
_entity.id
_entity.type
_entity.pdbx_description
1 polymer ?
#
loop_
_entity_poly.entity_id
_entity_poly.type
_entity_poly.pdbx_seq_one_letter_code
_entity_poly.pdbx_strand_id
1 'polypeptide(L)'
;PCAALQADLTLAPGEARELVWIIGQSADRDGARALIRHWREADLDAALARTDAHWQRTLGAVQVQTPDRAFDLLLNGWLPYQILAGRVWARAGFYQASGAYGFRDQLQDGAHCCSAGRSRPPAPAARGGR
;
A
#
# COMPACT_ATOMS: atom_id res chain seq x y z
N PRO A 1 -11.79 21.31 6.30
CA PRO A 1 -11.82 20.97 7.74
C PRO A 1 -10.38 20.84 8.23
N CYS A 2 -10.08 21.24 9.46
CA CYS A 2 -8.75 21.13 10.08
C CYS A 2 -8.91 20.45 11.45
N ALA A 3 -7.98 19.58 11.82
CA ALA A 3 -7.92 18.94 13.13
C ALA A 3 -6.50 19.09 13.69
N ALA A 4 -6.40 19.48 14.97
CA ALA A 4 -5.16 19.54 15.72
C ALA A 4 -5.26 18.59 16.92
N LEU A 5 -4.24 17.76 17.13
CA LEU A 5 -4.18 16.75 18.18
C LEU A 5 -2.91 17.01 19.00
N GLN A 6 -3.04 17.19 20.31
CA GLN A 6 -1.93 17.43 21.23
C GLN A 6 -1.92 16.34 22.31
N ALA A 7 -0.72 15.88 22.68
CA ALA A 7 -0.49 15.01 23.82
C ALA A 7 0.76 15.47 24.57
N ASP A 8 0.64 15.65 25.88
CA ASP A 8 1.78 16.00 26.73
C ASP A 8 2.42 14.70 27.23
N LEU A 9 3.74 14.56 27.03
CA LEU A 9 4.52 13.39 27.42
C LEU A 9 5.66 13.80 28.32
N THR A 10 5.86 13.06 29.42
CA THR A 10 7.05 13.15 30.26
C THR A 10 7.79 11.82 30.15
N LEU A 11 9.09 11.86 29.82
CA LEU A 11 9.94 10.68 29.65
C LEU A 11 11.10 10.70 30.63
N ALA A 12 11.35 9.59 31.31
CA ALA A 12 12.57 9.38 32.08
C ALA A 12 13.78 9.04 31.17
N PRO A 13 15.03 9.10 31.67
CA PRO A 13 16.20 8.67 30.90
C PRO A 13 16.05 7.22 30.41
N GLY A 14 16.14 7.01 29.10
CA GLY A 14 16.00 5.70 28.46
C GLY A 14 14.56 5.23 28.27
N GLU A 15 13.55 6.02 28.65
CA GLU A 15 12.14 5.69 28.43
C GLU A 15 11.72 5.98 26.98
N ALA A 16 10.97 5.05 26.40
CA ALA A 16 10.30 5.22 25.12
C ALA A 16 8.77 5.17 25.29
N ARG A 17 8.06 6.02 24.55
CA ARG A 17 6.59 6.03 24.47
C ARG A 17 6.18 6.09 23.00
N GLU A 18 5.10 5.39 22.69
CA GLU A 18 4.49 5.40 21.38
C GLU A 18 3.15 6.14 21.45
N LEU A 19 2.89 7.01 20.47
CA LEU A 19 1.61 7.67 20.30
C LEU A 19 1.02 7.26 18.96
N VAL A 20 -0.22 6.75 19.00
CA VAL A 20 -0.95 6.31 17.82
C VAL A 20 -2.14 7.21 17.59
N TRP A 21 -2.20 7.82 16.39
CA TRP A 21 -3.34 8.59 15.92
C TRP A 21 -4.06 7.83 14.80
N ILE A 22 -5.37 7.62 14.96
CA ILE A 22 -6.20 6.96 13.94
C ILE A 22 -6.95 8.02 13.16
N ILE A 23 -6.69 8.10 11.86
CA ILE A 23 -7.38 9.00 10.94
C ILE A 23 -8.06 8.12 9.89
N GLY A 24 -9.35 8.39 9.62
CA GLY A 24 -10.10 7.63 8.64
C GLY A 24 -11.45 8.26 8.33
N GLN A 25 -12.19 7.58 7.45
CA GLN A 25 -13.51 7.97 7.04
C GLN A 25 -14.47 6.77 7.18
N SER A 26 -15.71 7.05 7.55
CA SER A 26 -16.79 6.07 7.59
C SER A 26 -18.06 6.69 7.01
N ALA A 27 -19.03 5.85 6.67
CA ALA A 27 -20.32 6.30 6.14
C ALA A 27 -21.13 7.06 7.21
N ASP A 28 -20.98 6.67 8.47
CA ASP A 28 -21.69 7.27 9.60
C ASP A 28 -20.87 7.23 10.89
N ARG A 29 -21.47 7.77 11.96
CA ARG A 29 -20.82 7.92 13.27
C ARG A 29 -20.61 6.58 13.98
N ASP A 30 -21.48 5.61 13.77
CA ASP A 30 -21.39 4.29 14.40
C ASP A 30 -20.30 3.44 13.75
N GLY A 31 -20.21 3.49 12.42
CA GLY A 31 -19.11 2.92 11.66
C GLY A 31 -17.76 3.53 12.06
N ALA A 32 -17.70 4.85 12.22
CA ALA A 32 -16.48 5.51 12.71
C ALA A 32 -16.08 5.03 14.12
N ARG A 33 -17.04 4.90 15.05
CA ARG A 33 -16.78 4.35 16.39
C ARG A 33 -16.32 2.89 16.34
N ALA A 34 -16.90 2.08 15.47
CA ALA A 34 -16.51 0.68 15.29
C ALA A 34 -15.07 0.57 14.78
N LEU A 35 -14.70 1.38 13.79
CA LEU A 35 -13.32 1.44 13.27
C LEU A 35 -12.33 1.88 14.37
N ILE A 36 -12.67 2.89 15.16
CA ILE A 36 -11.82 3.35 16.27
C ILE A 36 -11.61 2.23 17.29
N ARG A 37 -12.67 1.50 17.68
CA ARG A 37 -12.54 0.37 18.62
C ARG A 37 -11.66 -0.73 18.04
N HIS A 38 -11.92 -1.14 16.80
CA HIS A 38 -11.13 -2.16 16.13
C HIS A 38 -9.63 -1.83 16.13
N TRP A 39 -9.26 -0.62 15.71
CA TRP A 39 -7.86 -0.22 15.62
C TRP A 39 -7.20 0.08 16.98
N ARG A 40 -7.97 0.31 18.04
CA ARG A 40 -7.43 0.39 19.42
C ARG A 40 -7.06 -0.97 20.01
N GLU A 41 -7.73 -2.02 19.57
CA GLU A 41 -7.52 -3.40 20.03
C GLU A 41 -6.62 -4.20 19.07
N ALA A 42 -6.37 -3.68 17.88
CA ALA A 42 -5.56 -4.33 16.87
C ALA A 42 -4.07 -4.32 17.23
N ASP A 43 -3.38 -5.37 16.80
CA ASP A 43 -1.93 -5.39 16.70
C ASP A 43 -1.50 -4.54 15.48
N LEU A 44 -0.98 -3.35 15.76
CA LEU A 44 -0.59 -2.36 14.75
C LEU A 44 0.72 -2.72 14.05
N ASP A 45 1.65 -3.36 14.76
CA ASP A 45 2.89 -3.88 14.16
C ASP A 45 2.56 -4.97 13.14
N ALA A 46 1.66 -5.88 13.49
CA ALA A 46 1.18 -6.88 12.54
C ALA A 46 0.44 -6.25 11.37
N ALA A 47 -0.31 -5.16 11.58
CA ALA A 47 -0.98 -4.44 10.50
C ALA A 47 0.00 -3.75 9.55
N LEU A 48 1.05 -3.13 10.08
CA LEU A 48 2.13 -2.56 9.31
C LEU A 48 2.88 -3.64 8.51
N ALA A 49 3.25 -4.73 9.17
CA ALA A 49 3.94 -5.86 8.53
C ALA A 49 3.11 -6.47 7.38
N ARG A 50 1.78 -6.56 7.52
CA ARG A 50 0.90 -6.98 6.42
C ARG A 50 0.92 -6.01 5.25
N THR A 51 0.98 -4.71 5.52
CA THR A 51 1.06 -3.64 4.52
C THR A 51 2.39 -3.73 3.77
N ASP A 52 3.50 -3.89 4.49
CA ASP A 52 4.82 -4.07 3.91
C ASP A 52 4.88 -5.34 3.04
N ALA A 53 4.40 -6.47 3.57
CA ALA A 53 4.37 -7.73 2.84
C ALA A 53 3.50 -7.65 1.58
N HIS A 54 2.40 -6.88 1.62
CA HIS A 54 1.60 -6.61 0.43
C HIS A 54 2.44 -5.88 -0.62
N TRP A 55 3.11 -4.79 -0.27
CA TRP A 55 3.93 -4.03 -1.21
C TRP A 55 5.14 -4.81 -1.73
N GLN A 56 5.82 -5.58 -0.88
CA GLN A 56 6.93 -6.44 -1.30
C GLN A 56 6.49 -7.45 -2.35
N ARG A 57 5.30 -8.07 -2.17
CA ARG A 57 4.75 -8.98 -3.19
C ARG A 57 4.36 -8.25 -4.47
N THR A 58 3.69 -7.12 -4.35
CA THR A 58 3.18 -6.35 -5.49
C THR A 58 4.33 -5.80 -6.36
N LEU A 59 5.33 -5.18 -5.74
CA LEU A 59 6.47 -4.58 -6.42
C LEU A 59 7.51 -5.65 -6.83
N GLY A 60 7.60 -6.74 -6.08
CA GLY A 60 8.45 -7.89 -6.38
C GLY A 60 7.99 -8.74 -7.58
N ALA A 61 6.78 -8.53 -8.09
CA ALA A 61 6.22 -9.34 -9.19
C ALA A 61 7.01 -9.23 -10.50
N VAL A 62 7.61 -8.06 -10.76
CA VAL A 62 8.49 -7.82 -11.91
C VAL A 62 9.76 -7.17 -11.39
N GLN A 63 10.91 -7.73 -11.75
CA GLN A 63 12.22 -7.20 -11.38
C GLN A 63 13.09 -7.07 -12.62
N VAL A 64 13.60 -5.86 -12.82
CA VAL A 64 14.56 -5.49 -13.86
C VAL A 64 15.92 -5.31 -13.21
N GLN A 65 16.96 -5.88 -13.83
CA GLN A 65 18.33 -5.68 -13.41
C GLN A 65 19.13 -5.10 -14.57
N THR A 66 19.76 -3.97 -14.32
CA THR A 66 20.59 -3.25 -15.29
C THR A 66 21.92 -2.84 -14.63
N PRO A 67 22.91 -2.40 -15.42
CA PRO A 67 24.12 -1.80 -14.86
C PRO A 67 23.87 -0.49 -14.08
N ASP A 68 22.69 0.13 -14.23
CA ASP A 68 22.30 1.34 -13.50
C ASP A 68 21.35 1.01 -12.35
N ARG A 69 21.88 1.06 -11.13
CA ARG A 69 21.10 0.77 -9.92
C ARG A 69 19.95 1.77 -9.69
N ALA A 70 20.11 3.03 -10.07
CA ALA A 70 19.05 4.02 -9.91
C ALA A 70 17.86 3.69 -10.82
N PHE A 71 18.15 3.23 -12.04
CA PHE A 71 17.12 2.78 -12.98
C PHE A 71 16.36 1.56 -12.46
N ASP A 72 17.06 0.59 -11.89
CA ASP A 72 16.44 -0.59 -11.29
C ASP A 72 15.50 -0.23 -10.13
N LEU A 73 15.92 0.68 -9.23
CA LEU A 73 15.10 1.15 -8.10
C LEU A 73 13.82 1.87 -8.58
N LEU A 74 13.94 2.63 -9.67
CA LEU A 74 12.83 3.36 -10.25
C LEU A 74 11.80 2.39 -10.85
N LEU A 75 12.24 1.44 -11.67
CA LEU A 75 11.36 0.48 -12.35
C LEU A 75 10.77 -0.58 -11.43
N ASN A 76 11.54 -1.06 -10.44
CA ASN A 76 11.12 -2.16 -9.57
C ASN A 76 10.36 -1.71 -8.33
N GLY A 77 10.35 -0.41 -8.04
CA GLY A 77 9.74 0.12 -6.83
C GLY A 77 8.84 1.32 -7.11
N TRP A 78 9.46 2.45 -7.43
CA TRP A 78 8.76 3.74 -7.43
C TRP A 78 7.70 3.87 -8.51
N LEU A 79 7.99 3.48 -9.76
CA LEU A 79 7.02 3.66 -10.85
C LEU A 79 5.77 2.78 -10.67
N PRO A 80 5.87 1.47 -10.37
CA PRO A 80 4.69 0.65 -10.12
C PRO A 80 3.91 1.11 -8.88
N TYR A 81 4.61 1.49 -7.80
CA TYR A 81 3.97 2.04 -6.60
C TYR A 81 3.14 3.30 -6.93
N GLN A 82 3.74 4.26 -7.64
CA GLN A 82 3.08 5.52 -7.99
C GLN A 82 1.85 5.30 -8.87
N ILE A 83 1.92 4.37 -9.83
CA ILE A 83 0.78 4.03 -10.70
C ILE A 83 -0.35 3.43 -9.86
N LEU A 84 -0.06 2.43 -9.03
CA LEU A 84 -1.09 1.76 -8.23
C LEU A 84 -1.70 2.69 -7.18
N ALA A 85 -0.85 3.31 -6.34
CA ALA A 85 -1.31 4.16 -5.25
C ALA A 85 -1.99 5.43 -5.78
N GLY A 86 -1.36 6.10 -6.74
CA GLY A 86 -1.83 7.40 -7.25
C GLY A 86 -2.92 7.27 -8.30
N ARG A 87 -2.66 6.52 -9.38
CA ARG A 87 -3.56 6.49 -10.56
C ARG A 87 -4.72 5.54 -10.35
N VAL A 88 -4.46 4.34 -9.86
CA VAL A 88 -5.51 3.31 -9.74
C VAL A 88 -6.38 3.54 -8.50
N TRP A 89 -5.78 3.66 -7.33
CA TRP A 89 -6.53 3.73 -6.06
C TRP A 89 -6.98 5.14 -5.70
N ALA A 90 -6.05 6.10 -5.63
CA ALA A 90 -6.40 7.48 -5.31
C ALA A 90 -7.10 8.19 -6.50
N ARG A 91 -6.91 7.68 -7.73
CA ARG A 91 -7.38 8.32 -8.97
C ARG A 91 -6.99 9.79 -9.06
N ALA A 92 -5.77 10.05 -8.60
CA ALA A 92 -5.20 11.37 -8.47
C ALA A 92 -3.80 11.38 -9.09
N GLY A 93 -3.48 12.50 -9.73
CA GLY A 93 -2.12 12.86 -10.14
C GLY A 93 -1.67 14.12 -9.42
N PHE A 94 -0.35 14.36 -9.43
CA PHE A 94 0.26 15.58 -8.90
C PHE A 94 -0.46 16.88 -9.36
N TYR A 95 -1.01 16.90 -10.57
CA TYR A 95 -1.75 18.04 -11.13
C TYR A 95 -3.22 17.75 -11.45
N GLN A 96 -3.75 16.60 -11.04
CA GLN A 96 -5.11 16.18 -11.38
C GLN A 96 -5.75 15.43 -10.20
N ALA A 97 -6.39 16.18 -9.32
CA ALA A 97 -7.19 15.64 -8.21
C ALA A 97 -8.69 15.55 -8.57
N SER A 98 -9.02 15.27 -9.85
CA SER A 98 -10.40 15.24 -10.35
C SER A 98 -10.99 13.83 -10.51
N GLY A 99 -10.27 12.78 -10.09
CA GLY A 99 -10.79 11.41 -10.07
C GLY A 99 -10.60 10.61 -11.36
N ALA A 100 -9.86 11.12 -12.35
CA ALA A 100 -9.39 10.41 -13.55
C ALA A 100 -10.42 9.44 -14.18
N TYR A 101 -11.66 9.89 -14.40
CA TYR A 101 -12.72 9.10 -15.03
C TYR A 101 -12.64 9.07 -16.57
N GLY A 102 -11.58 9.60 -17.19
CA GLY A 102 -11.43 9.64 -18.63
C GLY A 102 -11.21 8.24 -19.24
N PHE A 103 -11.85 7.96 -20.38
CA PHE A 103 -11.67 6.71 -21.15
C PHE A 103 -10.18 6.39 -21.45
N ARG A 104 -9.35 7.43 -21.61
CA ARG A 104 -7.90 7.31 -21.81
C ARG A 104 -7.17 6.83 -20.55
N ASP A 105 -7.55 7.35 -19.38
CA ASP A 105 -6.92 7.03 -18.10
C ASP A 105 -7.18 5.55 -17.74
N GLN A 106 -8.41 5.08 -17.97
CA GLN A 106 -8.79 3.68 -17.73
C GLN A 106 -8.00 2.67 -18.59
N LEU A 107 -7.74 3.00 -19.86
CA LEU A 107 -6.96 2.13 -20.75
C LEU A 107 -5.47 2.11 -20.38
N GLN A 108 -4.92 3.21 -19.90
CA GLN A 108 -3.51 3.30 -19.51
C GLN A 108 -3.22 2.61 -18.18
N ASP A 109 -4.13 2.71 -17.21
CA ASP A 109 -4.01 2.04 -15.92
C ASP A 109 -4.27 0.52 -16.03
N GLY A 110 -5.18 0.10 -16.92
CA GLY A 110 -5.50 -1.31 -17.16
C GLY A 110 -4.34 -2.11 -17.77
N ALA A 111 -3.57 -1.51 -18.70
CA ALA A 111 -2.44 -2.18 -19.35
C ALA A 111 -1.29 -2.53 -18.38
N HIS A 112 -1.07 -1.70 -17.35
CA HIS A 112 -0.02 -1.93 -16.34
C HIS A 112 -0.40 -3.03 -15.32
N CYS A 113 -1.69 -3.20 -15.02
CA CYS A 113 -2.15 -4.18 -14.04
C CYS A 113 -2.13 -5.64 -14.57
N CYS A 114 -2.19 -5.83 -15.89
CA CYS A 114 -2.26 -7.16 -16.53
C CYS A 114 -1.03 -8.06 -16.27
N SER A 115 0.11 -7.52 -15.83
CA SER A 115 1.28 -8.30 -15.43
C SER A 115 1.27 -8.71 -13.95
N ALA A 116 0.58 -7.96 -13.08
CA ALA A 116 0.54 -8.21 -11.64
C ALA A 116 -0.43 -9.34 -11.22
N GLY A 117 -1.32 -9.76 -12.13
CA GLY A 117 -2.40 -10.73 -11.84
C GLY A 117 -2.11 -12.20 -12.20
N ARG A 118 -0.94 -12.55 -12.76
CA ARG A 118 -0.66 -13.95 -13.12
C ARG A 118 0.11 -14.66 -12.00
N SER A 119 -0.61 -15.04 -10.95
CA SER A 119 -0.16 -16.13 -10.07
C SER A 119 -0.15 -17.43 -10.88
N ARG A 120 1.03 -17.80 -11.38
CA ARG A 120 1.25 -19.10 -12.02
C ARG A 120 1.07 -20.19 -10.96
N PRO A 121 0.14 -21.16 -11.12
CA PRO A 121 0.03 -22.26 -10.19
C PRO A 121 1.33 -23.09 -10.20
N PRO A 122 1.78 -23.63 -9.05
CA PRO A 122 2.95 -24.49 -9.00
C PRO A 122 2.71 -25.72 -9.88
N ALA A 123 3.72 -26.07 -10.68
CA ALA A 123 3.66 -27.23 -11.55
C ALA A 123 3.49 -28.51 -10.71
N PRO A 124 2.65 -29.48 -11.12
CA PRO A 124 2.54 -30.74 -10.41
C PRO A 124 3.88 -31.47 -10.44
N ALA A 125 4.34 -31.90 -9.27
CA ALA A 125 5.54 -32.70 -9.13
C ALA A 125 5.41 -33.96 -10.00
N ALA A 126 6.33 -34.13 -10.95
CA ALA A 126 6.45 -35.35 -11.72
C ALA A 126 6.69 -36.52 -10.76
N ARG A 127 5.70 -37.42 -10.64
CA ARG A 127 5.91 -38.73 -10.03
C ARG A 127 6.88 -39.49 -10.93
N GLY A 128 8.16 -39.47 -10.56
CA GLY A 128 9.17 -40.36 -11.12
C GLY A 128 8.83 -41.79 -10.72
N GLY A 129 8.48 -42.61 -11.70
CA GLY A 129 8.40 -44.05 -11.53
C GLY A 129 9.79 -44.65 -11.45
N ARG A 130 10.00 -45.50 -10.45
CA ARG A 130 10.62 -46.83 -10.56
C ARG A 130 9.98 -47.73 -9.52
#